data_AF-A0AAW6EE75-F1
#
_entry.id   AF-A0AAW6EE75-F1
#
_cell.length_a   1.000
_cell.length_b   1.000
_cell.length_c   1.000
_cell.angle_alpha   90.00
_cell.angle_beta   90.00
_cell.angle_gamma   90.00
#
_symmetry.space_group_name_H-M   'P 1'
#
loop_
_entity.id
_entity.type
_entity.pdbx_description
1 polymer ?
#
loop_
_entity_poly.entity_id
_entity_poly.type
_entity_poly.pdbx_seq_one_letter_code
_entity_poly.pdbx_strand_id
1 'polypeptide(L)' 'MSTACTVLKSVICLIGAGVGVWGVVNLLEGYGNDNPGAKSQGMKQLMSGLGLILLAIVLVPVLETMMTGAI' A
#
# COMPACT_ATOMS: atom_id res chain seq x y z
N MET A 1 -18.31 6.32 14.37
CA MET A 1 -16.87 5.94 14.35
C MET A 1 -16.51 4.96 13.22
N SER A 2 -17.34 3.96 12.91
CA SER A 2 -16.98 2.90 11.93
C SER A 2 -16.86 3.38 10.46
N THR A 3 -17.60 4.42 10.05
CA THR A 3 -17.48 4.99 8.69
C THR A 3 -16.09 5.57 8.41
N ALA A 4 -15.49 6.27 9.38
CA ALA A 4 -14.17 6.88 9.20
C ALA A 4 -13.07 5.82 9.07
N CYS A 5 -13.09 4.77 9.89
CA CYS A 5 -12.16 3.63 9.77
C CYS A 5 -12.35 2.88 8.44
N THR A 6 -13.59 2.69 7.99
CA THR A 6 -13.88 2.02 6.71
C THR A 6 -13.34 2.83 5.52
N VAL A 7 -13.55 4.15 5.52
CA VAL A 7 -13.01 5.04 4.49
C VAL A 7 -11.49 5.06 4.53
N LEU A 8 -10.89 5.15 5.72
CA LEU A 8 -9.43 5.14 5.90
C LEU A 8 -8.81 3.85 5.33
N LYS A 9 -9.36 2.68 5.68
CA LYS A 9 -8.90 1.40 5.13
C LYS A 9 -8.97 1.38 3.61
N SER A 10 -10.07 1.86 3.05
CA SER A 10 -10.30 1.86 1.60
C SER A 10 -9.29 2.75 0.89
N VAL A 11 -9.03 3.95 1.39
CA VAL A 11 -8.05 4.89 0.81
C VAL A 11 -6.64 4.31 0.85
N ILE A 12 -6.21 3.77 2.00
CA ILE A 12 -4.87 3.21 2.15
C ILE A 12 -4.67 2.00 1.22
N CYS A 13 -5.67 1.11 1.12
CA CYS A 13 -5.62 -0.02 0.20
C CYS A 13 -5.54 0.43 -1.28
N LEU A 14 -6.29 1.45 -1.67
CA LEU A 14 -6.26 1.98 -3.03
C LEU A 14 -4.91 2.61 -3.38
N ILE A 15 -4.33 3.38 -2.46
CA ILE A 15 -2.99 3.94 -2.66
C ILE A 15 -1.96 2.81 -2.74
N GLY A 16 -2.02 1.82 -1.84
CA GLY A 16 -1.09 0.69 -1.86
C GLY A 16 -1.17 -0.14 -3.13
N ALA A 17 -2.38 -0.38 -3.64
CA ALA A 17 -2.60 -1.04 -4.92
C ALA A 17 -2.04 -0.21 -6.09
N GLY A 18 -2.29 1.10 -6.13
CA GLY A 18 -1.77 1.99 -7.16
C GLY A 18 -0.23 2.02 -7.19
N VAL A 19 0.41 2.14 -6.02
CA VAL A 19 1.88 2.11 -5.90
C VAL A 19 2.44 0.73 -6.29
N GLY A 20 1.73 -0.36 -5.93
CA GLY A 20 2.12 -1.72 -6.30
C GLY A 20 2.09 -1.94 -7.83
N VAL A 21 1.02 -1.51 -8.49
CA VAL A 21 0.90 -1.59 -9.96
C VAL A 21 1.97 -0.74 -10.64
N TRP A 22 2.20 0.48 -10.16
CA TRP A 22 3.29 1.34 -10.67
C TRP A 22 4.67 0.68 -10.51
N GLY A 23 4.88 -0.03 -9.40
CA GLY A 23 6.08 -0.82 -9.17
C GLY A 23 6.26 -1.96 -10.18
N VAL A 24 5.18 -2.69 -10.49
CA VAL A 24 5.21 -3.73 -11.52
C VAL A 24 5.53 -3.15 -12.90
N VAL A 25 4.95 -2.00 -13.26
CA VAL A 25 5.24 -1.31 -14.53
C VAL A 25 6.73 -0.98 -14.63
N ASN A 26 7.31 -0.36 -13.59
CA ASN A 26 8.73 -0.03 -13.56
C ASN A 26 9.64 -1.26 -13.58
N LEU A 27 9.20 -2.39 -13.01
CA LEU A 27 9.91 -3.67 -13.14
C LEU A 27 9.90 -4.15 -14.59
N LEU A 28 8.73 -4.16 -15.24
CA LEU A 28 8.58 -4.61 -16.62
C LEU A 28 9.39 -3.73 -17.59
N GLU A 29 9.35 -2.42 -17.42
CA GLU A 29 10.19 -1.47 -18.17
C GLU A 29 11.68 -1.72 -17.90
N GLY A 30 12.05 -2.00 -16.65
CA GLY A 30 13.42 -2.31 -16.27
C GLY A 30 13.94 -3.64 -16.82
N TYR A 31 13.09 -4.67 -16.94
CA TYR A 31 13.45 -5.93 -17.59
C TYR A 31 13.50 -5.81 -19.11
N GLY A 32 12.58 -5.05 -19.72
CA GLY A 32 12.55 -4.83 -21.17
C GLY A 32 13.71 -3.98 -21.68
N ASN A 33 14.11 -2.96 -20.92
CA ASN A 33 15.23 -2.06 -21.26
C ASN A 33 16.56 -2.42 -20.55
N ASP A 34 16.61 -3.58 -19.89
CA ASP A 34 17.70 -4.02 -19.00
C ASP A 34 18.30 -2.90 -18.12
N ASN A 35 17.43 -2.05 -17.56
CA ASN A 35 17.84 -0.90 -16.77
C ASN A 35 17.81 -1.23 -15.27
N PRO A 36 18.96 -1.33 -14.59
CA PRO A 36 19.02 -1.66 -13.17
C PRO A 36 18.34 -0.59 -12.29
N GLY A 37 18.29 0.66 -12.74
CA GLY A 37 17.58 1.74 -12.05
C GLY A 37 16.07 1.49 -11.98
N ALA A 38 15.45 1.17 -13.11
CA ALA A 38 14.02 0.87 -13.20
C ALA A 38 13.66 -0.41 -12.43
N LYS A 39 14.50 -1.45 -12.48
CA LYS A 39 14.33 -2.67 -11.66
C LYS A 39 14.31 -2.36 -10.16
N SER A 40 15.28 -1.55 -9.69
CA SER A 40 15.35 -1.18 -8.26
C SER A 40 14.16 -0.33 -7.84
N GLN A 41 13.76 0.65 -8.66
CA GLN A 41 12.59 1.49 -8.38
C GLN A 41 11.30 0.68 -8.35
N GLY A 42 11.10 -0.18 -9.35
CA GLY A 42 9.92 -1.04 -9.42
C GLY A 42 9.79 -1.97 -8.22
N MET A 43 10.89 -2.58 -7.77
CA MET A 43 10.88 -3.42 -6.57
C MET A 43 10.53 -2.62 -5.30
N LYS A 44 11.10 -1.43 -5.13
CA LYS A 44 10.81 -0.58 -3.96
C LYS A 44 9.35 -0.16 -3.90
N GLN A 45 8.77 0.18 -5.05
CA GLN A 45 7.36 0.56 -5.16
C GLN A 45 6.43 -0.64 -4.96
N LEU A 46 6.77 -1.81 -5.50
CA LEU A 46 6.01 -3.03 -5.24
C LEU A 46 5.99 -3.35 -3.74
N MET A 47 7.15 -3.31 -3.09
CA MET A 47 7.29 -3.58 -1.66
C MET A 47 6.56 -2.53 -0.81
N SER A 48 6.65 -1.24 -1.17
CA SER A 48 5.93 -0.18 -0.43
C SER A 48 4.41 -0.26 -0.65
N GLY A 49 3.96 -0.63 -1.84
CA GLY A 49 2.54 -0.84 -2.15
C GLY A 49 1.94 -1.97 -1.32
N LEU A 50 2.62 -3.13 -1.27
CA LEU A 50 2.22 -4.26 -0.42
C LEU A 50 2.29 -3.90 1.08
N GLY A 51 3.34 -3.20 1.51
CA GLY A 51 3.49 -2.74 2.90
C GLY A 51 2.34 -1.82 3.34
N LEU A 52 1.88 -0.94 2.45
CA LEU A 52 0.78 -0.03 2.73
C LEU A 52 -0.56 -0.78 2.86
N ILE A 53 -0.82 -1.78 2.01
CA ILE A 53 -2.02 -2.63 2.12
C ILE A 53 -1.99 -3.43 3.43
N LEU A 54 -0.85 -4.03 3.77
CA LEU A 54 -0.69 -4.77 5.03
C LEU A 54 -0.93 -3.86 6.25
N LEU A 55 -0.43 -2.62 6.20
CA LEU A 55 -0.68 -1.63 7.25
C LEU A 55 -2.18 -1.30 7.37
N ALA A 56 -2.92 -1.20 6.27
CA ALA A 56 -4.37 -1.00 6.32
C ALA A 56 -5.12 -2.18 6.97
N ILE A 57 -4.68 -3.41 6.71
CA ILE A 57 -5.30 -4.62 7.24
C ILE A 57 -5.05 -4.76 8.74
N VAL A 58 -3.84 -4.44 9.20
CA VAL A 58 -3.42 -4.64 10.60
C VAL A 58 -3.76 -3.44 11.48
N LEU A 59 -3.51 -2.21 11.01
CA LEU A 59 -3.54 -1.02 11.86
C LEU A 59 -4.94 -0.40 12.01
N VAL A 60 -5.78 -0.45 10.97
CA VAL A 60 -7.14 0.08 11.02
C VAL A 60 -8.02 -0.60 12.09
N PRO A 61 -8.07 -1.94 12.22
CA PRO A 61 -8.88 -2.57 13.27
C PRO A 61 -8.35 -2.27 14.69
N VAL A 62 -7.04 -2.07 14.85
CA VAL A 62 -6.44 -1.63 16.13
C VAL A 62 -6.91 -0.22 16.48
N LEU A 63 -6.89 0.70 15.50
CA LEU A 63 -7.42 2.05 15.68
C LEU A 63 -8.91 2.03 16.04
N GLU A 64 -9.72 1.20 15.37
CA GLU A 64 -11.15 1.05 15.69
C GLU A 64 -11.37 0.56 17.13
N THR A 65 -10.53 -0.36 17.59
CA THR A 65 -10.58 -0.87 18.98
C THR A 65 -10.21 0.22 20.00
N MET A 66 -9.14 0.98 19.77
CA MET A 66 -8.72 2.07 20.65
C MET A 66 -9.74 3.20 20.72
N MET A 67 -10.38 3.52 19.59
CA MET A 67 -11.41 4.55 19.52
C MET A 67 -12.72 4.14 20.18
N THR A 68 -13.01 2.83 20.25
CA THR A 68 -14.21 2.30 20.90
C THR A 68 -14.04 2.17 22.42
N GLY A 69 -12.81 1.92 22.90
CA GLY A 69 -12.50 1.86 24.34
C GLY A 69 -12.21 3.20 25.01
N ALA A 70 -12.10 4.29 24.24
CA ALA A 70 -11.85 5.65 24.73
C ALA A 70 -13.14 6.47 24.98
N ILE A 71 -14.31 5.88 24.73
CA ILE A 71 -15.65 6.42 25.06
C ILE A 71 -16.27 5.62 26.19
#